data_AF-A0A9X1TWD0-F1
#
_entry.id   AF-A0A9X1TWD0-F1
#
_cell.length_a   1.000
_cell.length_b   1.000
_cell.length_c   1.000
_cell.angle_alpha   90.00
_cell.angle_beta   90.00
_cell.angle_gamma   90.00
#
_symmetry.space_group_name_H-M   'P 1'
#
loop_
_entity.id
_entity.type
_entity.pdbx_description
1 polymer ?
#
loop_
_entity_poly.entity_id
_entity_poly.type
_entity_poly.pdbx_seq_one_letter_code
_entity_poly.pdbx_strand_id
1 'polypeptide(L)'
;MDRERIGVLGICGSGSFVISAAKIDPRMKAIATVSMYDMGAANRNALNHSLTAEQRKKIIEDAAQQRYAEFTGSEFKLTGGTVDELTKASNAIEREFYDFYRTSRGEYTPKGYSPK
;
A
#
# COMPACT_ATOMS: atom_id res chain seq x y z
N MET A 1 -10.40 11.00 -28.37
CA MET A 1 -9.28 10.36 -27.64
C MET A 1 -8.33 9.81 -28.68
N ASP A 2 -7.04 10.08 -28.58
CA ASP A 2 -6.03 9.68 -29.56
C ASP A 2 -5.25 8.47 -29.05
N ARG A 3 -5.37 7.34 -29.74
CA ARG A 3 -4.79 6.06 -29.32
C ARG A 3 -3.26 6.07 -29.39
N GLU A 4 -2.67 6.97 -30.20
CA GLU A 4 -1.22 7.13 -30.30
C GLU A 4 -0.65 8.16 -29.31
N ARG A 5 -1.48 8.69 -28.39
CA ARG A 5 -1.05 9.65 -27.36
C ARG A 5 -1.58 9.29 -25.97
N ILE A 6 -1.28 8.07 -25.53
CA ILE A 6 -1.64 7.58 -24.19
C ILE A 6 -0.45 7.76 -23.24
N GLY A 7 -0.60 8.62 -22.23
CA GLY A 7 0.32 8.75 -21.11
C GLY A 7 -0.26 8.14 -19.84
N VAL A 8 0.61 7.65 -18.94
CA VAL A 8 0.17 7.07 -17.66
C VAL A 8 0.99 7.65 -16.50
N LEU A 9 0.30 8.06 -15.45
CA LEU A 9 0.87 8.61 -14.22
C LEU A 9 0.65 7.61 -13.07
N GLY A 10 1.73 7.25 -12.37
CA GLY A 10 1.67 6.44 -11.16
C GLY A 10 2.10 7.22 -9.93
N ILE A 11 1.26 7.27 -8.91
CA ILE A 11 1.51 7.99 -7.64
C ILE A 11 1.69 6.95 -6.52
N CYS A 12 2.70 7.14 -5.65
CA CYS A 12 2.96 6.22 -4.54
C CYS A 12 3.16 4.76 -5.04
N GLY A 13 2.51 3.78 -4.41
CA GLY A 13 2.62 2.37 -4.79
C GLY A 13 2.20 2.09 -6.24
N SER A 14 1.26 2.87 -6.78
CA SER A 14 0.82 2.71 -8.17
C SER A 14 1.90 3.02 -9.20
N GLY A 15 2.93 3.78 -8.83
CA GLY A 15 4.12 3.99 -9.65
C GLY A 15 4.78 2.67 -10.09
N SER A 16 4.89 1.70 -9.18
CA SER A 16 5.44 0.39 -9.52
C SER A 16 4.52 -0.43 -10.43
N PHE A 17 3.21 -0.29 -10.28
CA PHE A 17 2.24 -0.96 -11.14
C PHE A 17 2.28 -0.40 -12.57
N VAL A 18 2.35 0.92 -12.71
CA VAL A 18 2.48 1.59 -14.00
C VAL A 18 3.78 1.18 -14.71
N ILE A 19 4.90 1.12 -13.99
CA ILE A 19 6.17 0.64 -14.55
C ILE A 19 6.06 -0.83 -14.97
N SER A 20 5.38 -1.67 -14.18
CA SER A 20 5.17 -3.08 -14.54
C SER A 20 4.33 -3.22 -15.81
N ALA A 21 3.21 -2.49 -15.91
CA ALA A 21 2.33 -2.50 -17.06
C ALA A 21 3.04 -2.01 -18.34
N ALA A 22 3.83 -0.95 -18.23
CA ALA A 22 4.59 -0.39 -19.33
C ALA A 22 5.54 -1.38 -20.03
N LYS A 23 6.01 -2.41 -19.31
CA LYS A 23 6.90 -3.43 -19.89
C LYS A 23 6.21 -4.30 -20.94
N ILE A 24 4.89 -4.43 -20.85
CA ILE A 24 4.10 -5.38 -21.66
C ILE A 24 2.99 -4.70 -22.47
N ASP A 25 2.70 -3.42 -22.23
CA ASP A 25 1.66 -2.68 -22.93
C ASP A 25 2.25 -1.61 -23.88
N PRO A 26 2.42 -1.90 -25.18
CA PRO A 26 3.02 -0.98 -26.14
C PRO A 26 2.11 0.21 -26.49
N ARG A 27 0.88 0.27 -25.96
CA ARG A 27 -0.02 1.40 -26.15
C ARG A 27 0.40 2.61 -25.32
N MET A 28 1.11 2.41 -24.22
CA MET A 28 1.61 3.47 -23.33
C MET A 28 2.81 4.18 -23.97
N LYS A 29 2.69 5.47 -24.27
CA LYS A 29 3.72 6.26 -24.97
C LYS A 29 4.59 7.10 -24.05
N ALA A 30 4.08 7.43 -22.87
CA ALA A 30 4.81 8.16 -21.84
C ALA A 30 4.39 7.68 -20.45
N ILE A 31 5.37 7.58 -19.54
CA ILE A 31 5.17 7.18 -18.15
C ILE A 31 5.81 8.22 -17.25
N ALA A 32 5.08 8.63 -16.23
CA ALA A 32 5.60 9.45 -15.15
C ALA A 32 5.24 8.81 -13.80
N THR A 33 6.13 8.97 -12.82
CA THR A 33 5.83 8.58 -11.45
C THR A 33 6.10 9.70 -10.46
N VAL A 34 5.33 9.76 -9.38
CA VAL A 34 5.47 10.75 -8.32
C VAL A 34 5.54 10.02 -6.98
N SER A 35 6.62 10.25 -6.24
CA SER A 35 6.88 9.65 -4.92
C SER A 35 6.63 8.14 -4.90
N MET A 36 7.15 7.44 -5.91
CA MET A 36 6.78 6.04 -6.13
C MET A 36 7.37 5.08 -5.11
N TYR A 37 6.64 3.99 -4.86
CA TYR A 37 7.10 2.83 -4.11
C TYR A 37 7.08 1.59 -4.99
N ASP A 38 8.15 0.79 -4.95
CA ASP A 38 8.09 -0.62 -5.35
C ASP A 38 7.33 -1.40 -4.28
N MET A 39 6.04 -1.64 -4.51
CA MET A 39 5.20 -2.36 -3.55
C MET A 39 5.64 -3.81 -3.35
N GLY A 40 6.27 -4.44 -4.35
CA GLY A 40 6.81 -5.79 -4.20
C GLY A 40 8.01 -5.81 -3.25
N ALA A 41 8.93 -4.86 -3.40
CA ALA A 41 10.05 -4.69 -2.48
C ALA A 41 9.61 -4.24 -1.09
N ALA A 42 8.70 -3.27 -0.99
CA ALA A 42 8.18 -2.76 0.27
C ALA A 42 7.50 -3.86 1.10
N ASN A 43 6.66 -4.70 0.48
CA ASN A 43 6.02 -5.82 1.19
C ASN A 43 7.02 -6.91 1.60
N ARG A 44 8.08 -7.13 0.83
CA ARG A 44 9.05 -8.21 1.09
C ARG A 44 10.12 -7.82 2.10
N ASN A 45 10.55 -6.56 2.09
CA ASN A 45 11.72 -6.08 2.81
C ASN A 45 11.44 -4.90 3.75
N ALA A 46 10.24 -4.31 3.70
CA ALA A 46 9.94 -2.99 4.27
C ALA A 46 10.86 -1.86 3.75
N LEU A 47 10.66 -0.65 4.26
CA LEU A 47 11.52 0.49 3.94
C LEU A 47 12.96 0.25 4.41
N ASN A 48 13.94 0.66 3.61
CA ASN A 48 15.36 0.49 3.90
C ASN A 48 15.77 -0.95 4.24
N HIS A 49 15.02 -1.94 3.76
CA HIS A 49 15.22 -3.35 4.07
C HIS A 49 15.23 -3.66 5.58
N SER A 50 14.40 -2.95 6.34
CA SER A 50 14.35 -3.08 7.81
C SER A 50 13.76 -4.39 8.32
N LEU A 51 13.19 -5.21 7.45
CA LEU A 51 12.48 -6.43 7.84
C LEU A 51 13.41 -7.66 7.80
N THR A 52 13.50 -8.40 8.91
CA THR A 52 14.30 -9.64 8.97
C THR A 52 13.60 -10.81 8.28
N ALA A 53 14.36 -11.87 7.98
CA ALA A 53 13.80 -13.08 7.38
C ALA A 53 12.78 -13.77 8.31
N GLU A 54 13.01 -13.78 9.62
CA GLU A 54 12.11 -14.33 10.63
C GLU A 54 10.82 -13.53 10.71
N GLN A 55 10.90 -12.20 10.75
CA GLN A 55 9.73 -11.33 10.72
C GLN A 55 8.90 -11.55 9.44
N ARG A 56 9.56 -11.69 8.29
CA ARG A 56 8.88 -11.99 7.02
C ARG A 56 8.13 -13.31 7.08
N LYS A 57 8.78 -14.36 7.60
CA LYS A 57 8.14 -15.68 7.76
C LYS A 57 6.93 -15.59 8.67
N LYS A 58 7.01 -14.83 9.76
CA LYS A 58 5.88 -14.62 10.67
C LYS A 58 4.70 -13.95 9.99
N ILE A 59 4.95 -12.88 9.23
CA ILE A 59 3.90 -12.19 8.45
C ILE A 59 3.22 -13.14 7.46
N ILE A 60 3.99 -14.00 6.77
CA ILE A 60 3.44 -14.99 5.83
C ILE A 60 2.61 -16.05 6.56
N GLU A 61 3.07 -16.54 7.70
CA GLU A 61 2.34 -17.48 8.55
C GLU A 61 1.01 -16.87 9.02
N ASP A 62 1.02 -15.64 9.53
CA ASP A 62 -0.16 -14.93 10.00
C ASP A 62 -1.18 -14.73 8.87
N ALA A 63 -0.71 -14.34 7.69
CA ALA A 63 -1.57 -14.20 6.51
C ALA A 63 -2.18 -15.55 6.08
N ALA A 64 -1.44 -16.65 6.15
CA ALA A 64 -1.95 -17.98 5.83
C ALA A 64 -3.02 -18.44 6.82
N GLN A 65 -2.79 -18.21 8.12
CA GLN A 65 -3.77 -18.53 9.17
C GLN A 65 -5.04 -17.68 9.03
N GLN A 66 -4.90 -16.38 8.77
CA GLN A 66 -6.03 -15.49 8.56
C GLN A 66 -6.87 -15.91 7.34
N ARG A 67 -6.25 -16.35 6.25
CA ARG A 67 -6.98 -16.89 5.08
C ARG A 67 -7.82 -18.12 5.43
N TYR A 68 -7.32 -19.01 6.29
CA TYR A 68 -8.09 -20.18 6.74
C TYR A 68 -9.22 -19.76 7.69
N ALA A 69 -8.96 -18.83 8.60
CA ALA A 69 -9.97 -18.29 9.51
C ALA A 69 -11.13 -17.62 8.76
N GLU A 70 -10.84 -16.82 7.74
CA GLU A 70 -11.85 -16.20 6.88
C GLU A 70 -12.66 -17.25 6.11
N PHE A 71 -12.00 -18.29 5.63
CA PHE A 71 -12.69 -19.42 4.98
C PHE A 71 -13.66 -20.15 5.92
N THR A 72 -13.35 -20.25 7.22
CA THR A 72 -14.23 -20.88 8.22
C THR A 72 -15.26 -19.91 8.82
N GLY A 73 -15.37 -18.68 8.31
CA GLY A 73 -16.40 -17.72 8.69
C GLY A 73 -15.97 -16.69 9.74
N SER A 74 -14.67 -16.56 10.03
CA SER A 74 -14.14 -15.45 10.82
C SER A 74 -14.19 -14.14 10.03
N GLU A 75 -14.11 -13.01 10.73
CA GLU A 75 -14.10 -11.70 10.09
C GLU A 75 -12.88 -11.48 9.19
N PHE A 76 -13.14 -10.84 8.06
CA PHE A 76 -12.12 -10.34 7.14
C PHE A 76 -11.28 -9.27 7.82
N LYS A 77 -9.94 -9.38 7.71
CA LYS A 77 -9.03 -8.39 8.27
C LYS A 77 -8.28 -7.64 7.18
N LEU A 78 -8.35 -6.31 7.25
CA LEU A 78 -7.50 -5.43 6.46
C LEU A 78 -6.17 -5.21 7.18
N THR A 79 -5.09 -5.18 6.40
CA THR A 79 -3.83 -4.62 6.88
C THR A 79 -3.88 -3.10 6.79
N GLY A 80 -3.42 -2.42 7.85
CA GLY A 80 -3.41 -0.96 7.90
C GLY A 80 -2.30 -0.35 7.04
N GLY A 81 -2.57 0.84 6.49
CA GLY A 81 -1.56 1.68 5.80
C GLY A 81 -1.08 2.88 6.62
N THR A 82 -1.77 3.20 7.71
CA THR A 82 -1.43 4.25 8.68
C THR A 82 -1.80 3.75 10.07
N VAL A 83 -1.19 4.32 11.12
CA VAL A 83 -1.54 3.99 12.50
C VAL A 83 -2.88 4.62 12.89
N ASP A 84 -3.59 3.99 13.83
CA ASP A 84 -4.88 4.48 14.34
C ASP A 84 -4.70 5.54 15.43
N GLU A 85 -3.55 5.52 16.09
CA GLU A 85 -3.19 6.44 17.17
C GLU A 85 -1.69 6.76 17.11
N LEU A 86 -1.33 7.99 17.47
CA LEU A 86 0.06 8.38 17.64
C LEU A 86 0.53 8.08 19.06
N THR A 87 1.67 7.40 19.15
CA THR A 87 2.34 7.13 20.42
C THR A 87 3.67 7.90 20.50
N LYS A 88 4.34 7.82 21.66
CA LYS A 88 5.72 8.33 21.77
C LYS A 88 6.70 7.58 20.87
N ALA A 89 6.40 6.32 20.54
CA ALA A 89 7.22 5.49 19.65
C ALA A 89 6.95 5.76 18.16
N SER A 90 5.88 6.50 17.81
CA SER A 90 5.54 6.74 16.42
C SER A 90 6.63 7.52 15.69
N ASN A 91 7.09 6.99 14.56
CA ASN A 91 8.13 7.58 13.74
C ASN A 91 7.59 8.73 12.87
N ALA A 92 8.47 9.42 12.14
CA ALA A 92 8.10 10.58 11.35
C ALA A 92 7.08 10.26 10.23
N ILE A 93 7.20 9.09 9.58
CA ILE A 93 6.29 8.66 8.52
C ILE A 93 4.90 8.37 9.09
N GLU A 94 4.84 7.66 10.21
CA GLU A 94 3.55 7.38 10.89
C GLU A 94 2.85 8.66 11.31
N ARG A 95 3.59 9.66 11.81
CA ARG A 95 3.05 10.98 12.15
C ARG A 95 2.53 11.74 10.94
N GLU A 96 3.28 11.75 9.85
CA GLU A 96 2.87 12.41 8.61
C GLU A 96 1.64 11.75 7.99
N PHE A 97 1.60 10.41 7.98
CA PHE A 97 0.47 9.65 7.45
C PHE A 97 -0.77 9.82 8.33
N TYR A 98 -0.59 9.84 9.65
CA TYR A 98 -1.69 10.15 10.57
C TYR A 98 -2.24 11.55 10.33
N ASP A 99 -1.38 12.58 10.27
CA ASP A 99 -1.80 13.96 10.04
C ASP A 99 -2.63 14.13 8.78
N PHE A 100 -2.28 13.42 7.70
CA PHE A 100 -3.03 13.49 6.46
C PHE A 100 -4.29 12.60 6.46
N TYR A 101 -4.17 11.30 6.78
CA TYR A 101 -5.24 10.32 6.57
C TYR A 101 -6.19 10.13 7.76
N ARG A 102 -5.82 10.59 8.96
CA ARG A 102 -6.60 10.42 10.20
C ARG A 102 -7.12 11.75 10.77
N THR A 103 -7.01 12.85 10.02
CA THR A 103 -7.57 14.16 10.39
C THR A 103 -8.43 14.70 9.26
N SER A 104 -9.18 15.78 9.53
CA SER A 104 -10.01 16.48 8.55
C SER A 104 -9.25 16.98 7.31
N ARG A 105 -7.91 16.93 7.30
CA ARG A 105 -7.06 17.30 6.15
C ARG A 105 -7.24 16.35 4.96
N GLY A 106 -7.41 15.06 5.20
CA GLY A 106 -7.44 14.04 4.15
C GLY A 106 -8.17 12.75 4.53
N GLU A 107 -8.83 12.71 5.69
CA GLU A 107 -9.65 11.57 6.08
C GLU A 107 -10.78 11.33 5.08
N TYR A 108 -10.96 10.06 4.74
CA TYR A 108 -12.10 9.59 3.98
C TYR A 108 -12.40 8.16 4.42
N THR A 109 -13.64 7.93 4.87
CA THR A 109 -14.13 6.60 5.21
C THR A 109 -15.26 6.24 4.26
N PRO A 110 -15.09 5.22 3.39
CA PRO A 110 -16.15 4.77 2.51
C PRO A 110 -17.39 4.34 3.30
N LYS A 111 -18.57 4.49 2.69
CA LYS A 111 -19.83 4.04 3.29
C LYS A 111 -19.75 2.54 3.63
N GLY A 112 -20.06 2.20 4.88
CA GLY A 112 -20.04 0.81 5.37
C GLY A 112 -18.72 0.38 6.01
N TYR A 113 -17.73 1.28 6.11
CA TYR A 113 -16.46 1.01 6.78
C TYR A 113 -16.31 1.86 8.05
N SER A 114 -15.52 1.35 8.99
CA SER A 114 -15.13 2.07 10.20
C SER A 114 -13.88 2.92 9.91
N PRO A 115 -13.79 4.16 10.46
CA PRO A 115 -12.56 4.94 10.47
C PRO A 115 -11.53 4.39 11.45
N LYS A 116 -11.93 3.48 12.35
CA LYS A 116 -11.03 2.69 13.19
C LYS A 116 -10.78 1.35 12.53
#